data_AF-A0AAD5JSS4-F1
#
_entry.id   AF-A0AAD5JSS4-F1
#
_cell.length_a   1.000
_cell.length_b   1.000
_cell.length_c   1.000
_cell.angle_alpha   90.00
_cell.angle_beta   90.00
_cell.angle_gamma   90.00
#
_symmetry.space_group_name_H-M   'P 1'
#
loop_
_entity.id
_entity.type
_entity.pdbx_description
1 polymer ?
#
loop_
_entity_poly.entity_id
_entity_poly.type
_entity_poly.pdbx_seq_one_letter_code
_entity_poly.pdbx_strand_id
1 'polypeptide(L)'
;LACKQRRPRKEIRKLLKSCSINTSRVLDITFPTKKVLGILLHSHYIPEASQCFRKAGVNILTTFDPLNPNNVNDTRYSTLSLPEKTKMSYELHQNRCIQAMQHCDHKYLGQIAGTFLSKNWITKDDYDSFDYD
;
A
#
# COMPACT_ATOMS: atom_id res chain seq x y z
N LEU A 1 -1.56 0.71 15.38
CA LEU A 1 -1.64 -0.66 15.95
C LEU A 1 -0.37 -1.43 15.65
N ALA A 2 0.30 -1.98 16.66
CA ALA A 2 1.46 -2.86 16.47
C ALA A 2 1.04 -4.31 16.63
N CYS A 3 1.26 -5.15 15.61
CA CYS A 3 1.12 -6.60 15.72
C CYS A 3 2.40 -7.29 15.20
N LYS A 4 2.86 -8.32 15.92
CA LYS A 4 4.06 -9.12 15.60
C LYS A 4 3.92 -9.95 14.31
N GLN A 5 2.69 -10.15 13.82
CA GLN A 5 2.38 -10.83 12.56
C GLN A 5 1.41 -9.98 11.73
N ARG A 6 1.46 -10.13 10.39
CA ARG A 6 0.50 -9.50 9.47
C ARG A 6 -0.90 -10.00 9.82
N ARG A 7 -1.77 -9.11 10.30
CA ARG A 7 -3.17 -9.49 10.55
C ARG A 7 -3.85 -9.82 9.22
N PRO A 8 -4.76 -10.81 9.19
CA PRO A 8 -5.57 -11.07 8.01
C PRO A 8 -6.28 -9.81 7.52
N ARG A 9 -6.38 -9.62 6.20
CA ARG A 9 -7.05 -8.45 5.60
C ARG A 9 -8.49 -8.26 6.13
N LYS A 10 -9.20 -9.36 6.41
CA LYS A 10 -10.53 -9.35 7.03
C LYS A 10 -10.54 -8.67 8.40
N GLU A 11 -9.54 -8.92 9.25
CA GLU A 11 -9.42 -8.28 10.56
C GLU A 11 -9.06 -6.81 10.44
N ILE A 12 -8.19 -6.45 9.49
CA ILE A 12 -7.89 -5.04 9.21
C ILE A 12 -9.16 -4.32 8.77
N ARG A 13 -9.97 -4.88 7.87
CA ARG A 13 -11.24 -4.27 7.47
C ARG A 13 -12.20 -4.08 8.66
N LYS A 14 -12.30 -5.04 9.59
CA LYS A 14 -13.06 -4.89 10.84
C LYS A 14 -12.54 -3.73 11.70
N LEU A 15 -11.22 -3.61 11.82
CA LEU A 15 -10.57 -2.55 12.57
C LEU A 15 -10.80 -1.17 11.92
N LEU A 16 -10.68 -1.06 10.60
CA LEU A 16 -10.99 0.16 9.87
C LEU A 16 -12.45 0.57 10.10
N LYS A 17 -13.38 -0.38 10.06
CA LYS A 17 -14.79 -0.13 10.39
C LYS A 17 -14.96 0.41 11.82
N SER A 18 -14.20 -0.08 12.79
CA SER A 18 -14.21 0.43 14.17
C SER A 18 -13.69 1.87 14.30
N CYS A 19 -12.85 2.31 13.35
CA CYS A 19 -12.41 3.70 13.22
C CYS A 19 -13.36 4.56 12.36
N SER A 20 -14.60 4.10 12.12
CA SER A 20 -15.58 4.77 11.24
C SER A 20 -15.09 4.98 9.80
N ILE A 21 -14.19 4.11 9.32
CA ILE A 21 -13.75 4.10 7.92
C ILE A 21 -14.74 3.27 7.10
N ASN A 22 -15.21 3.83 6.00
CA ASN A 22 -16.02 3.11 5.04
C ASN A 22 -15.13 2.11 4.25
N THR A 23 -15.23 0.84 4.60
CA THR A 23 -14.42 -0.22 3.99
C THR A 23 -14.70 -0.44 2.50
N SER A 24 -15.84 0.01 1.96
CA SER A 24 -16.09 -0.08 0.50
C SER A 24 -15.25 0.91 -0.30
N ARG A 25 -14.72 1.97 0.35
CA ARG A 25 -13.81 2.95 -0.24
C ARG A 25 -12.33 2.55 -0.11
N VAL A 26 -12.04 1.42 0.53
CA VAL A 26 -10.69 0.88 0.69
C VAL A 26 -10.38 -0.05 -0.48
N LEU A 27 -9.55 0.44 -1.38
CA LEU A 27 -9.16 -0.23 -2.63
C LEU A 27 -8.21 -1.39 -2.37
N ASP A 28 -7.21 -1.19 -1.51
CA ASP A 28 -6.28 -2.24 -1.11
C ASP A 28 -5.70 -2.01 0.29
N ILE A 29 -5.21 -3.10 0.90
CA ILE A 29 -4.52 -3.13 2.19
C ILE A 29 -3.19 -3.86 2.01
N THR A 30 -2.09 -3.16 2.30
CA THR A 30 -0.73 -3.67 2.19
C THR A 30 0.04 -3.55 3.51
N PHE A 31 1.13 -4.29 3.62
CA PHE A 31 2.06 -4.23 4.75
C PHE A 31 3.47 -3.96 4.21
N PRO A 32 3.79 -2.69 3.89
CA PRO A 32 5.03 -2.34 3.19
C PRO A 32 6.28 -2.61 4.03
N THR A 33 6.19 -2.43 5.35
CA THR A 33 7.26 -2.80 6.29
C THR A 33 6.68 -3.19 7.65
N LYS A 34 7.54 -3.58 8.60
CA LYS A 34 7.15 -3.95 9.95
C LYS A 34 6.43 -2.78 10.63
N LYS A 35 5.29 -3.06 11.27
CA LYS A 35 4.46 -2.10 12.03
C LYS A 35 3.85 -0.95 11.19
N VAL A 36 3.94 -1.01 9.85
CA VAL A 36 3.30 -0.04 8.96
C VAL A 36 2.17 -0.74 8.21
N LEU A 37 0.98 -0.14 8.25
CA LEU A 37 -0.18 -0.54 7.47
C LEU A 37 -0.33 0.44 6.31
N GLY A 38 -0.22 -0.07 5.08
CA GLY A 38 -0.54 0.70 3.87
C GLY A 38 -2.01 0.53 3.52
N ILE A 39 -2.69 1.63 3.20
CA ILE A 39 -4.08 1.63 2.78
C ILE A 39 -4.16 2.43 1.49
N LEU A 40 -4.69 1.80 0.43
CA LEU A 40 -5.01 2.49 -0.80
C LEU A 40 -6.46 2.96 -0.74
N LEU A 41 -6.66 4.27 -0.86
CA LEU A 41 -7.96 4.94 -0.80
C LEU A 41 -8.17 5.77 -2.06
N HIS A 42 -9.43 5.97 -2.43
CA HIS A 42 -9.78 6.96 -3.44
C HIS A 42 -9.41 8.37 -2.96
N SER A 43 -8.85 9.19 -3.85
CA SER A 43 -8.29 10.53 -3.51
C SER A 43 -9.29 11.43 -2.77
N HIS A 44 -10.53 11.47 -3.23
CA HIS A 44 -11.60 12.27 -2.64
C HIS A 44 -11.99 11.82 -1.22
N TYR A 45 -11.67 10.58 -0.84
CA TYR A 45 -11.96 10.04 0.49
C TYR A 45 -10.82 10.24 1.49
N ILE A 46 -9.62 10.62 1.03
CA ILE A 46 -8.44 10.81 1.88
C ILE A 46 -8.70 11.82 3.01
N PRO A 47 -9.32 13.00 2.79
CA PRO A 47 -9.53 13.98 3.85
C PRO A 47 -10.41 13.44 4.99
N GLU A 48 -11.52 12.79 4.63
CA GLU A 48 -12.47 12.19 5.58
C GLU A 48 -11.82 11.05 6.36
N ALA A 49 -11.17 10.11 5.65
CA ALA A 49 -10.47 8.99 6.27
C ALA A 49 -9.38 9.47 7.23
N SER A 50 -8.62 10.49 6.83
CA SER A 50 -7.57 11.09 7.67
C SER A 50 -8.14 11.71 8.95
N GLN A 51 -9.31 12.34 8.87
CA GLN A 51 -10.00 12.88 10.05
C GLN A 51 -10.45 11.75 10.98
N CYS A 52 -11.03 10.67 10.45
CA CYS A 52 -11.42 9.49 11.23
C CYS A 52 -10.21 8.85 11.93
N PHE A 53 -9.09 8.68 11.23
CA PHE A 53 -7.86 8.14 11.83
C PHE A 53 -7.33 9.04 12.94
N ARG A 54 -7.28 10.36 12.75
CA ARG A 54 -6.87 11.31 13.80
C ARG A 54 -7.77 11.23 15.03
N LYS A 55 -9.10 11.18 14.85
CA LYS A 55 -10.08 11.00 15.94
C LYS A 55 -9.87 9.68 16.70
N ALA A 56 -9.48 8.63 16.00
CA ALA A 56 -9.16 7.33 16.59
C ALA A 56 -7.74 7.25 17.20
N GLY A 57 -6.99 8.36 17.25
CA GLY A 57 -5.62 8.39 17.76
C GLY A 57 -4.62 7.62 16.89
N VAL A 58 -4.95 7.38 15.62
CA VAL A 58 -4.06 6.69 14.67
C VAL A 58 -3.06 7.68 14.09
N ASN A 59 -1.77 7.40 14.29
CA ASN A 59 -0.70 8.17 13.68
C ASN A 59 -0.61 7.90 12.17
N ILE A 60 -0.77 8.94 11.35
CA ILE A 60 -0.64 8.88 9.89
C ILE A 60 0.80 9.26 9.54
N LEU A 61 1.51 8.35 8.87
CA LEU A 61 2.89 8.59 8.42
C LEU A 61 2.90 9.39 7.12
N THR A 62 3.19 10.69 7.18
CA THR A 62 3.25 11.57 6.00
C THR A 62 4.58 11.52 5.25
N THR A 63 5.64 11.05 5.90
CA THR A 63 7.01 10.99 5.34
C THR A 63 7.44 9.57 4.96
N PHE A 64 6.51 8.61 4.95
CA PHE A 64 6.82 7.24 4.59
C PHE A 64 7.06 7.12 3.08
N ASP A 65 8.28 6.77 2.70
CA ASP A 65 8.65 6.47 1.32
C ASP A 65 8.79 4.95 1.10
N PRO A 66 7.90 4.29 0.34
CA PRO A 66 7.97 2.85 0.10
C PRO A 66 9.25 2.40 -0.63
N LEU A 67 9.92 3.30 -1.35
CA LEU A 67 11.15 3.02 -2.08
C LEU A 67 12.41 3.18 -1.22
N ASN A 68 12.29 3.70 0.00
CA ASN A 68 13.41 3.86 0.90
C ASN A 68 14.04 2.49 1.25
N PRO A 69 15.34 2.27 0.98
CA PRO A 69 16.04 1.01 1.27
C PRO A 69 15.94 0.58 2.74
N ASN A 70 15.82 1.54 3.66
CA ASN A 70 15.65 1.28 5.09
C ASN A 70 14.30 0.64 5.43
N ASN A 71 13.37 0.51 4.49
CA ASN A 71 12.14 -0.23 4.70
C ASN A 71 12.29 -1.74 4.45
N VAL A 72 13.40 -2.17 3.82
CA VAL A 72 13.78 -3.57 3.59
C VAL A 72 14.40 -4.15 4.88
N ASN A 73 13.56 -4.30 5.91
CA ASN A 73 13.96 -4.70 7.28
C ASN A 73 13.71 -6.18 7.60
N ASP A 74 13.60 -7.02 6.58
CA ASP A 74 13.53 -8.47 6.76
C ASP A 74 14.93 -9.01 7.05
N THR A 75 15.05 -9.91 8.03
CA THR A 75 16.35 -10.50 8.41
C THR A 75 16.98 -11.26 7.24
N ARG A 76 16.16 -11.76 6.31
CA ARG A 76 16.60 -12.42 5.07
C ARG A 76 17.39 -11.50 4.14
N TYR A 77 17.24 -10.18 4.27
CA TYR A 77 17.93 -9.17 3.47
C TYR A 77 19.00 -8.41 4.27
N SER A 78 19.35 -8.91 5.45
CA SER A 78 20.30 -8.24 6.35
C SER A 78 21.70 -8.09 5.75
N THR A 79 22.12 -9.04 4.91
CA THR A 79 23.42 -9.09 4.24
C THR A 79 23.48 -8.26 2.96
N LEU A 80 22.35 -7.75 2.46
CA LEU A 80 22.33 -6.96 1.24
C LEU A 80 23.01 -5.61 1.44
N SER A 81 23.82 -5.22 0.45
CA SER A 81 24.39 -3.89 0.32
C SER A 81 23.31 -2.83 0.08
N LEU A 82 23.67 -1.55 0.23
CA LEU A 82 22.72 -0.46 -0.01
C LEU A 82 22.14 -0.46 -1.44
N PRO A 83 22.94 -0.61 -2.53
CA PRO A 83 22.39 -0.69 -3.89
C PRO A 83 21.42 -1.86 -4.07
N GLU A 84 21.73 -3.03 -3.51
CA GLU A 84 20.85 -4.20 -3.57
C GLU A 84 19.55 -3.96 -2.80
N LYS A 85 19.60 -3.28 -1.64
CA LYS A 85 18.40 -2.90 -0.89
C LYS A 85 17.55 -1.88 -1.64
N THR A 86 18.16 -0.95 -2.37
CA THR A 86 17.42 0.01 -3.23
C THR A 86 16.72 -0.72 -4.37
N LYS A 87 17.38 -1.68 -5.02
CA LYS A 87 16.73 -2.50 -6.05
C LYS A 87 15.58 -3.32 -5.46
N MET A 88 15.82 -3.96 -4.31
CA MET A 88 14.84 -4.78 -3.62
C MET A 88 13.63 -3.97 -3.11
N SER A 89 13.83 -2.74 -2.62
CA SER A 89 12.72 -1.89 -2.18
C SER A 89 11.78 -1.56 -3.35
N TYR A 90 12.36 -1.28 -4.52
CA TYR A 90 11.61 -1.07 -5.76
C TYR A 90 10.83 -2.33 -6.16
N GLU A 91 11.49 -3.47 -6.30
CA GLU A 91 10.86 -4.75 -6.68
C GLU A 91 9.72 -5.13 -5.70
N LEU A 92 9.94 -4.97 -4.39
CA LEU A 92 8.91 -5.23 -3.38
C LEU A 92 7.74 -4.25 -3.47
N HIS A 93 7.99 -2.98 -3.79
CA HIS A 93 6.92 -2.01 -3.93
C HIS A 93 6.11 -2.25 -5.20
N GLN A 94 6.78 -2.44 -6.33
CA GLN A 94 6.18 -2.76 -7.62
C GLN A 94 5.28 -4.00 -7.53
N ASN A 95 5.78 -5.10 -6.95
CA ASN A 95 4.98 -6.30 -6.74
C ASN A 95 3.71 -6.04 -5.92
N ARG A 96 3.75 -5.14 -4.93
CA ARG A 96 2.55 -4.77 -4.17
C ARG A 96 1.58 -3.93 -5.00
N CYS A 97 2.08 -3.04 -5.85
CA CYS A 97 1.24 -2.26 -6.77
C CYS A 97 0.53 -3.19 -7.78
N ILE A 98 1.24 -4.14 -8.38
CA ILE A 98 0.67 -5.16 -9.27
C ILE A 98 -0.39 -5.98 -8.54
N GLN A 99 -0.10 -6.45 -7.32
CA GLN A 99 -1.10 -7.15 -6.50
C GLN A 99 -2.30 -6.27 -6.15
N ALA A 100 -2.11 -4.98 -5.88
CA ALA A 100 -3.22 -4.07 -5.62
C ALA A 100 -4.12 -3.94 -6.85
N MET A 101 -3.54 -3.86 -8.05
CA MET A 101 -4.28 -3.84 -9.32
C MET A 101 -5.07 -5.14 -9.54
N GLN A 102 -4.48 -6.31 -9.25
CA GLN A 102 -5.15 -7.61 -9.40
C GLN A 102 -6.37 -7.80 -8.47
N HIS A 103 -6.37 -7.16 -7.30
CA HIS A 103 -7.44 -7.30 -6.31
C HIS A 103 -8.44 -6.14 -6.32
N CYS A 104 -8.12 -5.02 -6.96
CA CYS A 104 -9.01 -3.88 -6.98
C CYS A 104 -10.20 -4.14 -7.90
N ASP A 105 -11.31 -3.47 -7.61
CA ASP A 105 -12.49 -3.50 -8.45
C ASP A 105 -12.15 -2.87 -9.81
N HIS A 106 -12.54 -3.56 -10.90
CA HIS A 106 -12.18 -3.20 -12.27
C HIS A 106 -12.54 -1.74 -12.61
N LYS A 107 -13.66 -1.22 -12.07
CA LYS A 107 -14.05 0.20 -12.24
C LYS A 107 -13.01 1.23 -11.79
N TYR A 108 -12.07 0.86 -10.93
CA TYR A 108 -11.01 1.73 -10.43
C TYR A 108 -9.63 1.39 -11.01
N LEU A 109 -9.51 0.28 -11.74
CA LEU A 109 -8.24 -0.26 -12.21
C LEU A 109 -7.49 0.74 -13.08
N GLY A 110 -8.14 1.34 -14.08
CA GLY A 110 -7.50 2.34 -14.95
C GLY A 110 -6.95 3.56 -14.19
N GLN A 111 -7.71 4.09 -13.23
CA GLN A 111 -7.24 5.23 -12.41
C GLN A 111 -6.06 4.84 -11.52
N ILE A 112 -6.11 3.66 -10.91
CA ILE A 112 -5.03 3.15 -10.04
C ILE A 112 -3.76 2.90 -10.87
N ALA A 113 -3.89 2.20 -11.99
CA ALA A 113 -2.79 1.87 -12.88
C ALA A 113 -2.12 3.13 -13.45
N GLY A 114 -2.90 4.11 -13.92
CA GLY A 114 -2.36 5.39 -14.39
C GLY A 114 -1.64 6.18 -13.28
N THR A 115 -2.15 6.13 -12.05
CA THR A 115 -1.49 6.74 -10.88
C THR A 115 -0.17 6.04 -10.55
N PHE A 116 -0.13 4.71 -10.61
CA PHE A 116 1.09 3.95 -10.33
C PHE A 116 2.15 4.14 -11.42
N LEU A 117 1.74 4.16 -12.69
CA LEU A 117 2.63 4.41 -13.82
C LEU A 117 3.23 5.82 -13.76
N SER A 118 2.41 6.86 -13.50
CA SER A 118 2.91 8.24 -13.39
C SER A 118 3.87 8.45 -12.22
N LYS A 119 3.79 7.62 -11.18
CA LYS A 119 4.71 7.60 -10.04
C LYS A 119 5.95 6.72 -10.27
N ASN A 120 6.08 6.09 -11.43
CA ASN A 120 7.11 5.09 -11.74
C ASN A 120 7.12 3.91 -10.76
N TRP A 121 5.96 3.56 -10.18
CA TRP A 121 5.83 2.43 -9.26
C TRP A 121 5.61 1.09 -9.97
N ILE A 122 5.18 1.15 -11.24
CA ILE A 122 5.06 0.02 -12.16
C ILE A 122 5.66 0.42 -13.51
N THR A 123 6.05 -0.56 -14.32
CA THR A 123 6.54 -0.31 -15.68
C THR A 123 5.37 -0.16 -16.66
N LYS A 124 5.70 0.25 -17.90
CA LYS A 124 4.74 0.26 -19.00
C LYS A 124 4.29 -1.16 -19.36
N ASP A 125 5.20 -2.13 -19.35
CA ASP A 125 4.89 -3.54 -19.58
C ASP A 125 3.92 -4.08 -18.51
N ASP A 126 4.13 -3.73 -17.24
CA ASP A 126 3.18 -4.08 -16.17
C ASP A 126 1.81 -3.47 -16.45
N TYR A 127 1.76 -2.19 -16.84
CA TYR A 127 0.51 -1.49 -17.15
C TYR A 127 -0.23 -2.15 -18.31
N ASP A 128 0.47 -2.48 -19.40
CA ASP A 128 -0.13 -3.06 -20.60
C ASP A 128 -0.52 -4.54 -20.42
N SER A 129 -0.06 -5.20 -19.36
CA SER A 129 -0.43 -6.57 -19.02
C SER A 129 -1.83 -6.73 -18.41
N PHE A 130 -2.48 -5.63 -18.03
CA PHE A 130 -3.83 -5.65 -17.44
C PHE A 130 -4.90 -5.35 -18.48
N ASP A 131 -6.05 -6.02 -18.30
CA ASP A 131 -7.26 -5.72 -19.05
C ASP A 131 -8.05 -4.62 -18.33
N TYR A 132 -8.43 -3.59 -19.08
CA TYR A 132 -9.15 -2.41 -18.59
C TYR A 132 -10.55 -2.27 -19.19
N ASP A 133 -10.96 -3.22 -20.04
CA ASP A 133 -12.28 -3.26 -20.70
C ASP A 133 -13.34 -4.01 -19.87
#